data_AF-A0A2V7QG73-F1
#
_entry.id   AF-A0A2V7QG73-F1
#
_cell.length_a   1.000
_cell.length_b   1.000
_cell.length_c   1.000
_cell.angle_alpha   90.00
_cell.angle_beta   90.00
_cell.angle_gamma   90.00
#
_symmetry.space_group_name_H-M   'P 1'
#
loop_
_entity.id
_entity.type
_entity.pdbx_description
1 polymer ?
#
loop_
_entity_poly.entity_id
_entity_poly.type
_entity_poly.pdbx_seq_one_letter_code
_entity_poly.pdbx_strand_id
1 'polypeptide(L)' 'YEARDRLLARFDRRFLTRVVIRAGGNLSKAARLAKVDRTTFYRLMSRHGLQRNLLPGSENE' A
#
# COMPACT_ATOMS: atom_id res chain seq x y z
N TYR A 1 19.11 -9.41 11.46
CA TYR A 1 17.80 -8.72 11.56
C TYR A 1 16.82 -9.10 10.44
N GLU A 2 16.92 -10.30 9.87
CA GLU A 2 16.17 -10.72 8.66
C GLU A 2 14.72 -11.20 8.93
N ALA A 3 14.46 -11.79 10.11
CA ALA A 3 13.16 -12.38 10.41
C ALA A 3 12.06 -11.34 10.71
N ARG A 4 12.45 -10.20 11.32
CA ARG A 4 11.53 -9.12 11.67
C ARG A 4 11.02 -8.40 10.42
N ASP A 5 11.89 -8.14 9.45
CA ASP A 5 11.52 -7.48 8.20
C ASP A 5 10.57 -8.34 7.35
N ARG A 6 10.77 -9.66 7.31
CA ARG A 6 9.84 -10.58 6.64
C ARG A 6 8.46 -10.64 7.30
N LEU A 7 8.42 -10.62 8.63
CA LEU A 7 7.16 -10.63 9.38
C LEU A 7 6.40 -9.31 9.20
N LEU A 8 7.12 -8.18 9.27
CA LEU A 8 6.58 -6.85 8.98
C LEU A 8 6.05 -6.76 7.55
N ALA A 9 6.79 -7.26 6.56
CA ALA A 9 6.35 -7.21 5.17
C ALA A 9 5.05 -7.98 4.91
N ARG A 10 4.89 -9.15 5.54
CA ARG A 10 3.67 -9.95 5.40
C ARG A 10 2.48 -9.29 6.09
N PHE A 11 2.71 -8.63 7.22
CA PHE A 11 1.69 -7.88 7.96
C PHE A 11 1.25 -6.63 7.20
N ASP A 12 2.21 -5.88 6.66
CA ASP A 12 2.00 -4.66 5.89
C ASP A 12 1.10 -4.93 4.68
N ARG A 13 1.35 -6.03 3.94
CA ARG A 13 0.53 -6.38 2.77
C ARG A 13 -0.95 -6.55 3.14
N ARG A 14 -1.25 -7.32 4.19
CA ARG A 14 -2.65 -7.58 4.62
C ARG A 14 -3.31 -6.33 5.23
N PHE A 15 -2.54 -5.47 5.88
CA PHE A 15 -3.02 -4.18 6.36
C PHE A 15 -3.38 -3.27 5.18
N LEU A 16 -2.44 -3.08 4.25
CA LEU A 16 -2.59 -2.22 3.08
C LEU A 16 -3.78 -2.63 2.21
N THR A 17 -3.94 -3.93 1.93
CA THR A 17 -5.09 -4.43 1.18
C THR A 17 -6.42 -4.13 1.89
N ARG A 18 -6.52 -4.34 3.20
CA ARG A 18 -7.76 -4.05 3.96
C ARG A 18 -8.12 -2.57 3.94
N VAL A 19 -7.13 -1.70 4.08
CA VAL A 19 -7.34 -0.25 4.06
C VAL A 19 -7.76 0.21 2.67
N VAL A 20 -7.14 -0.31 1.60
CA VAL A 20 -7.52 -0.03 0.22
C VAL A 20 -8.93 -0.50 -0.11
N ILE A 21 -9.31 -1.71 0.31
CA ILE A 21 -10.67 -2.23 0.14
C ILE A 21 -11.69 -1.33 0.85
N ARG A 22 -11.40 -0.93 2.10
CA ARG A 22 -12.25 0.03 2.85
C ARG A 22 -12.33 1.41 2.18
N ALA A 23 -11.26 1.81 1.50
CA ALA A 23 -11.23 3.06 0.74
C ALA A 23 -11.93 2.97 -0.62
N GLY A 24 -12.38 1.78 -1.04
CA GLY A 24 -12.97 1.55 -2.36
C GLY A 24 -11.97 1.69 -3.51
N GLY A 25 -10.72 1.29 -3.31
CA GLY A 25 -9.66 1.43 -4.33
C GLY A 25 -9.02 2.83 -4.38
N ASN A 26 -9.55 3.81 -3.64
CA ASN A 26 -8.96 5.15 -3.59
C ASN A 26 -7.73 5.18 -2.64
N LEU A 27 -6.53 5.11 -3.22
CA LEU A 27 -5.25 5.11 -2.50
C LEU A 27 -5.06 6.34 -1.60
N SER A 28 -5.55 7.51 -2.03
CA SER A 28 -5.48 8.75 -1.25
C SER A 28 -6.39 8.72 -0.02
N LYS A 29 -7.57 8.10 -0.15
CA LYS A 29 -8.49 7.86 0.97
C LYS A 29 -7.96 6.75 1.88
N ALA A 30 -7.32 5.73 1.31
CA ALA A 30 -6.66 4.66 2.06
C ALA A 30 -5.53 5.20 2.95
N ALA A 31 -4.66 6.07 2.43
CA ALA A 31 -3.61 6.71 3.22
C ALA A 31 -4.18 7.51 4.41
N ARG A 32 -5.25 8.29 4.18
CA ARG A 32 -5.95 9.01 5.25
C ARG A 32 -6.57 8.07 6.29
N LEU A 33 -7.19 6.96 5.86
CA LEU A 33 -7.74 5.94 6.75
C LEU A 33 -6.65 5.23 7.58
N ALA A 34 -5.48 5.01 6.99
CA ALA A 34 -4.31 4.46 7.68
C ALA A 34 -3.56 5.51 8.53
N LYS A 35 -4.00 6.78 8.54
CA LYS A 35 -3.34 7.90 9.23
C LYS A 35 -1.86 8.05 8.86
N VAL A 36 -1.53 7.79 7.60
CA VAL A 36 -0.19 7.97 7.06
C VAL A 36 -0.22 8.90 5.87
N ASP A 37 0.90 9.56 5.61
CA ASP A 37 1.05 10.41 4.45
C ASP A 37 0.88 9.59 3.17
N ARG A 38 0.31 10.21 2.14
CA ARG A 38 0.15 9.57 0.83
C ARG A 38 1.49 9.04 0.32
N THR A 39 2.55 9.83 0.41
CA THR A 39 3.90 9.47 -0.06
C THR A 39 4.45 8.26 0.68
N THR A 40 4.27 8.20 2.00
CA THR A 40 4.67 7.07 2.84
C THR A 40 3.88 5.81 2.47
N PHE A 41 2.57 5.96 2.26
CA PHE A 41 1.69 4.88 1.82
C PHE A 41 2.09 4.33 0.45
N TYR A 42 2.41 5.22 -0.49
CA TYR A 42 2.92 4.86 -1.82
C TYR A 42 4.25 4.11 -1.75
N ARG A 43 5.20 4.57 -0.93
CA ARG A 43 6.48 3.87 -0.71
C ARG A 43 6.27 2.47 -0.13
N LEU A 44 5.36 2.34 0.84
CA LEU A 44 5.05 1.06 1.47
C LEU A 44 4.39 0.09 0.47
N MET A 45 3.44 0.60 -0.34
CA MET A 45 2.81 -0.16 -1.41
C MET A 45 3.80 -0.59 -2.50
N SER A 46 4.74 0.28 -2.88
CA SER A 46 5.78 0.00 -3.87
C SER A 46 6.75 -1.08 -3.36
N ARG A 47 7.19 -0.98 -2.10
CA ARG A 47 8.03 -1.99 -1.44
C ARG A 47 7.37 -3.39 -1.43
N HIS A 48 6.05 -3.45 -1.34
CA HIS A 48 5.27 -4.68 -1.31
C HIS A 48 4.66 -5.09 -2.67
N GLY A 49 4.98 -4.38 -3.76
CA GLY A 49 4.49 -4.68 -5.11
C GLY A 49 2.98 -4.52 -5.31
N LEU A 50 2.29 -3.79 -4.43
CA LEU A 50 0.83 -3.64 -4.45
C LEU A 50 0.32 -2.56 -5.41
N GLN A 51 1.18 -1.63 -5.83
CA GLN A 51 0.83 -0.53 -6.75
C GLN A 51 0.39 -1.04 -8.14
N ARG A 52 1.18 -1.98 -8.70
CA ARG A 52 1.04 -2.43 -10.09
C ARG A 52 -0.19 -3.30 -10.35
N ASN A 53 -0.76 -3.89 -9.29
CA ASN A 53 -1.96 -4.73 -9.40
C ASN A 53 -3.25 -3.90 -9.24
N LEU A 54 -3.18 -2.72 -8.63
CA LEU A 54 -4.37 -1.89 -8.33
C LEU A 54 -4.59 -0.74 -9.32
N LEU A 55 -3.58 -0.40 -10.14
CA LEU A 55 -3.65 0.62 -11.18
C LEU A 55 -3.54 -0.05 -12.56
N PRO A 56 -4.66 -0.35 -13.25
CA PRO A 56 -4.61 -0.51 -14.70
C PRO A 56 -4.43 0.89 -15.31
N GLY A 57 -3.21 1.23 -15.69
CA GLY A 57 -2.93 2.47 -16.44
C GLY A 57 -2.45 3.63 -15.58
N SER A 58 -1.14 3.69 -15.39
CA SER A 58 -0.41 4.95 -15.32
C SER A 58 0.92 4.74 -16.06
N GLU A 59 0.80 4.33 -17.32
CA GLU A 59 1.74 4.71 -18.37
C GLU A 59 1.15 5.96 -18.99
N ASN A 60 1.90 7.06 -18.99
CA ASN A 60 1.75 8.35 -19.68
C ASN A 60 2.15 9.48 -18.73
N GLU A 61 3.46 9.67 -18.57
CA GLU A 61 4.19 10.87 -19.04
C GLU A 61 5.71 10.62 -18.92
#